data_AF-A0A0K8PQV8-F1
#
_entry.id   AF-A0A0K8PQV8-F1
#
_cell.length_a   1.000
_cell.length_b   1.000
_cell.length_c   1.000
_cell.angle_alpha   90.00
_cell.angle_beta   90.00
_cell.angle_gamma   90.00
#
_symmetry.space_group_name_H-M   'P 1'
#
loop_
_entity.id
_entity.type
_entity.pdbx_description
1 polymer ?
#
loop_
_entity_poly.entity_id
_entity_poly.type
_entity_poly.pdbx_seq_one_letter_code
_entity_poly.pdbx_strand_id
1 'polypeptide(L)'
;MRAVVQRSGGGPHLIPHPECEALMCEALMSSPWPPRRTACRPVPRAAAPREPVDHAGIGRRVVRRRAKGMDAAAVAATLEDARFDARQDSRHEHLADDERGRAELAEWERIDQVLAAAPSGTVYDPDTDDVVQEELAAEAAAAAARETELRAAARIAARADELQALRELGTLEQAEPREGDEAVRDELTRRAGSYVQADVDALVAHALAAHLGHYQDPAAREAAADLLPQPVLARAALLAELARLVPAACVDQLAFAARLAAADPEATADLAAFLTRATEPAGAEGSRA
;
A
#
# COMPACT_ATOMS: atom_id res chain seq x y z
N MET A 1 -74.97 20.74 25.17
CA MET A 1 -75.35 20.90 23.74
C MET A 1 -76.23 22.15 23.59
N ARG A 2 -75.62 23.27 23.16
CA ARG A 2 -76.24 24.56 22.80
C ARG A 2 -75.49 25.03 21.55
N ALA A 3 -76.22 25.21 20.43
CA ALA A 3 -76.47 26.49 19.75
C ALA A 3 -75.31 26.94 18.81
N VAL A 4 -75.47 26.89 17.48
CA VAL A 4 -76.07 27.93 16.58
C VAL A 4 -75.04 29.04 16.28
N VAL A 5 -74.41 29.07 15.09
CA VAL A 5 -74.80 29.68 13.79
C VAL A 5 -73.90 30.90 13.47
N GLN A 6 -73.25 30.79 12.31
CA GLN A 6 -72.98 31.78 11.25
C GLN A 6 -72.57 33.24 11.53
N ARG A 7 -71.60 33.65 10.67
CA ARG A 7 -71.64 34.74 9.66
C ARG A 7 -70.68 35.92 9.86
N SER A 8 -69.89 36.11 8.79
CA SER A 8 -69.67 37.37 8.06
C SER A 8 -68.80 38.46 8.65
N GLY A 9 -67.70 38.72 7.94
CA GLY A 9 -67.57 39.94 7.14
C GLY A 9 -66.71 41.06 7.74
N GLY A 10 -65.78 41.58 6.91
CA GLY A 10 -65.22 42.92 7.09
C GLY A 10 -63.72 43.03 6.84
N GLY A 11 -63.30 43.31 5.60
CA GLY A 11 -62.16 44.24 5.37
C GLY A 11 -62.62 45.69 5.64
N PRO A 12 -61.81 46.76 5.42
CA PRO A 12 -60.63 46.86 4.55
C PRO A 12 -59.47 47.76 5.08
N HIS A 13 -58.33 47.78 4.36
CA HIS A 13 -57.53 48.96 3.92
C HIS A 13 -56.09 48.47 3.57
N LEU A 14 -55.67 48.38 2.29
CA LEU A 14 -55.20 49.44 1.37
C LEU A 14 -54.00 50.19 2.00
N ILE A 15 -52.78 50.28 1.44
CA ILE A 15 -52.24 50.75 0.12
C ILE A 15 -50.68 50.48 0.14
N PRO A 16 -49.82 50.56 -0.91
CA PRO A 16 -49.82 50.13 -2.33
C PRO A 16 -48.54 49.35 -2.79
N HIS A 17 -48.61 48.86 -4.04
CA HIS A 17 -47.52 48.53 -5.00
C HIS A 17 -46.63 49.74 -5.37
N PRO A 18 -45.39 49.55 -5.90
CA PRO A 18 -45.12 49.25 -7.34
C PRO A 18 -44.02 48.17 -7.49
N GLU A 19 -43.80 47.42 -8.56
CA GLU A 19 -44.26 47.40 -9.93
C GLU A 19 -43.92 45.98 -10.43
N CYS A 20 -44.95 45.17 -10.70
CA CYS A 20 -44.88 44.17 -11.75
C CYS A 20 -45.44 44.87 -12.98
N GLU A 21 -44.65 45.02 -14.04
CA GLU A 21 -45.06 44.75 -15.43
C GLU A 21 -44.01 45.27 -16.41
N ALA A 22 -43.08 44.38 -16.75
CA ALA A 22 -42.63 44.23 -18.12
C ALA A 22 -42.45 42.72 -18.33
N LEU A 23 -43.50 42.05 -18.79
CA LEU A 23 -43.57 41.59 -20.19
C LEU A 23 -42.42 40.61 -20.49
N MET A 24 -42.60 39.31 -20.22
CA MET A 24 -43.11 38.39 -21.26
C MET A 24 -42.52 38.69 -22.65
N CYS A 25 -41.20 38.54 -22.78
CA CYS A 25 -40.53 38.47 -24.09
C CYS A 25 -39.31 37.51 -24.15
N GLU A 26 -39.08 36.64 -23.16
CA GLU A 26 -38.04 35.59 -23.29
C GLU A 26 -38.54 34.22 -22.82
N ALA A 27 -39.73 33.85 -23.31
CA ALA A 27 -40.03 32.44 -23.53
C ALA A 27 -39.37 32.03 -24.85
N LEU A 28 -38.06 31.77 -24.83
CA LEU A 28 -37.23 30.96 -25.75
C LEU A 28 -35.76 31.38 -25.56
N MET A 29 -34.92 30.43 -25.12
CA MET A 29 -33.45 30.51 -25.01
C MET A 29 -32.81 30.88 -23.66
N SER A 30 -33.06 30.06 -22.62
CA SER A 30 -31.96 29.51 -21.81
C SER A 30 -32.52 28.63 -20.71
N SER A 31 -32.81 27.36 -21.01
CA SER A 31 -32.86 26.36 -19.95
C SER A 31 -31.45 26.21 -19.37
N PRO A 32 -31.24 26.38 -18.04
CA PRO A 32 -30.00 25.99 -17.42
C PRO A 32 -29.97 24.46 -17.44
N TRP A 33 -29.15 23.92 -18.34
CA TRP A 33 -28.88 22.49 -18.44
C TRP A 33 -28.54 21.92 -17.05
N PRO A 34 -29.02 20.72 -16.69
CA PRO A 34 -28.57 20.08 -15.46
C PRO A 34 -27.07 19.81 -15.60
N PRO A 35 -26.26 19.99 -14.53
CA PRO A 35 -24.84 19.68 -14.61
C PRO A 35 -24.70 18.21 -14.97
N ARG A 36 -24.05 17.95 -16.11
CA ARG A 36 -23.66 16.60 -16.52
C ARG A 36 -22.81 16.05 -15.40
N ARG A 37 -23.36 15.11 -14.63
CA ARG A 37 -22.56 14.18 -13.83
C ARG A 37 -21.74 13.35 -14.82
N THR A 38 -20.60 13.88 -15.23
CA THR A 38 -19.49 13.04 -15.69
C THR A 38 -19.16 12.18 -14.49
N ALA A 39 -19.62 10.92 -14.51
CA ALA A 39 -19.02 9.88 -13.70
C ALA A 39 -17.51 9.99 -13.91
N CYS A 40 -16.78 10.32 -12.85
CA CYS A 40 -15.33 10.28 -12.86
C CYS A 40 -14.94 8.88 -13.32
N ARG A 41 -14.56 8.76 -14.59
CA ARG A 41 -13.99 7.53 -15.11
C ARG A 41 -12.73 7.31 -14.27
N PRO A 42 -12.57 6.16 -13.59
CA PRO A 42 -11.35 5.91 -12.84
C PRO A 42 -10.19 6.08 -13.80
N VAL A 43 -9.27 6.99 -13.45
CA VAL A 43 -8.02 7.19 -14.18
C VAL A 43 -7.38 5.82 -14.31
N PRO A 44 -6.88 5.42 -15.50
CA PRO A 44 -6.18 4.16 -15.64
C PRO A 44 -5.07 4.16 -14.60
N ARG A 45 -5.17 3.25 -13.63
CA ARG A 45 -4.11 2.98 -12.67
C ARG A 45 -2.85 2.86 -13.50
N ALA A 46 -1.84 3.70 -13.23
CA ALA A 46 -0.56 3.61 -13.92
C ALA A 46 -0.17 2.14 -13.95
N ALA A 47 -0.07 1.56 -15.15
CA ALA A 47 0.24 0.15 -15.28
C ALA A 47 1.54 -0.06 -14.52
N ALA A 48 1.53 -1.00 -13.57
CA ALA A 48 2.75 -1.35 -12.86
C ALA A 48 3.85 -1.60 -13.90
N PRO A 49 5.10 -1.16 -13.64
CA PRO A 49 6.21 -1.46 -14.53
C PRO A 49 6.16 -2.93 -14.89
N ARG A 50 6.14 -3.23 -16.19
CA ARG A 50 6.19 -4.62 -16.62
C ARG A 50 7.51 -5.19 -16.16
N GLU A 51 7.46 -6.39 -15.60
CA GLU A 51 8.66 -7.10 -15.21
C GLU A 51 9.57 -7.21 -16.45
N PRO A 52 10.85 -6.85 -16.33
CA PRO A 52 11.79 -6.97 -17.43
C PRO A 52 11.83 -8.44 -17.86
N VAL A 53 11.77 -8.65 -19.17
CA VAL A 53 11.77 -10.00 -19.73
C VAL A 53 13.18 -10.59 -19.59
N ASP A 54 13.29 -11.77 -18.98
CA ASP A 54 14.54 -12.53 -18.91
C ASP A 54 14.83 -13.22 -20.26
N HIS A 55 15.45 -12.47 -21.16
CA HIS A 55 15.83 -12.94 -22.49
C HIS A 55 16.85 -14.09 -22.44
N ALA A 56 17.77 -14.06 -21.48
CA ALA A 56 18.77 -15.11 -21.30
C ALA A 56 18.13 -16.43 -20.85
N GLY A 57 17.25 -16.40 -19.85
CA GLY A 57 16.52 -17.60 -19.39
C GLY A 57 15.56 -18.16 -20.44
N ILE A 58 14.93 -17.31 -21.24
CA ILE A 58 14.15 -17.76 -22.41
C ILE A 58 15.06 -18.53 -23.39
N GLY A 59 16.24 -18.00 -23.70
CA GLY A 59 17.23 -18.66 -24.56
C GLY A 59 17.62 -20.05 -24.03
N ARG A 60 18.08 -20.12 -22.77
CA ARG A 60 18.46 -21.40 -22.14
C ARG A 60 17.33 -22.43 -22.22
N ARG A 61 16.09 -22.05 -21.91
CA ARG A 61 14.92 -22.93 -21.97
C ARG A 61 14.63 -23.46 -23.38
N VAL A 62 14.82 -22.63 -24.41
CA VAL A 62 14.65 -23.06 -25.81
C VAL A 62 15.68 -24.12 -26.17
N VAL A 63 16.95 -23.91 -25.80
CA VAL A 63 18.03 -24.86 -26.04
C VAL A 63 17.78 -26.19 -25.33
N ARG A 64 17.47 -26.16 -24.02
CA ARG A 64 17.16 -27.38 -23.25
C ARG A 64 16.03 -28.19 -23.87
N ARG A 65 14.99 -27.51 -24.35
CA ARG A 65 13.85 -28.15 -25.03
C ARG A 65 14.26 -28.81 -26.34
N ARG A 66 15.16 -28.18 -27.10
CA ARG A 66 15.67 -28.72 -28.36
C ARG A 66 16.66 -29.87 -28.14
N ALA A 67 17.49 -29.77 -27.12
CA ALA A 67 18.49 -30.76 -26.75
C ALA A 67 17.89 -32.02 -26.12
N LYS A 68 16.68 -31.95 -25.55
CA LYS A 68 16.04 -33.10 -24.89
C LYS A 68 15.94 -34.27 -25.87
N GLY A 69 16.52 -35.42 -25.49
CA GLY A 69 16.53 -36.59 -26.34
C GLY A 69 17.73 -36.68 -27.31
N MET A 70 18.62 -35.69 -27.35
CA MET A 70 19.82 -35.71 -28.18
C MET A 70 21.00 -36.39 -27.47
N ASP A 71 21.78 -37.15 -28.23
CA ASP A 71 23.05 -37.71 -27.77
C ASP A 71 24.22 -36.71 -27.98
N ALA A 72 25.41 -37.09 -27.51
CA ALA A 72 26.60 -36.23 -27.58
C ALA A 72 26.95 -35.82 -29.03
N ALA A 73 26.81 -36.74 -30.00
CA ALA A 73 27.17 -36.46 -31.38
C ALA A 73 26.18 -35.47 -32.03
N ALA A 74 24.89 -35.63 -31.75
CA ALA A 74 23.86 -34.73 -32.22
C ALA A 74 24.02 -33.33 -31.59
N VAL A 75 24.29 -33.24 -30.28
CA VAL A 75 24.54 -31.96 -29.61
C VAL A 75 25.77 -31.26 -30.16
N ALA A 76 26.89 -31.97 -30.32
CA ALA A 76 28.12 -31.40 -30.88
C ALA A 76 27.90 -30.83 -32.30
N ALA A 77 27.15 -31.53 -33.15
CA ALA A 77 26.80 -31.04 -34.49
C ALA A 77 25.99 -29.73 -34.42
N THR A 78 24.95 -29.69 -33.57
CA THR A 78 24.14 -28.47 -33.41
C THR A 78 24.89 -27.31 -32.75
N LEU A 79 25.85 -27.59 -31.87
CA LEU A 79 26.69 -26.57 -31.25
C LEU A 79 27.62 -25.92 -32.29
N GLU A 80 28.18 -26.70 -33.21
CA GLU A 80 28.99 -26.12 -34.30
C GLU A 80 28.17 -25.23 -35.24
N ASP A 81 26.94 -25.61 -35.56
CA ASP A 81 26.00 -24.75 -36.30
C ASP A 81 25.72 -23.46 -35.50
N ALA A 82 25.40 -23.56 -34.21
CA ALA A 82 25.13 -22.40 -33.36
C ALA A 82 26.35 -21.46 -33.24
N ARG A 83 27.57 -22.00 -33.15
CA ARG A 83 28.82 -21.22 -33.18
C ARG A 83 29.02 -20.53 -34.52
N PHE A 84 28.65 -21.19 -35.61
CA PHE A 84 28.72 -20.58 -36.94
C PHE A 84 27.75 -19.41 -37.06
N ASP A 85 26.51 -19.58 -36.62
CA ASP A 85 25.49 -18.52 -36.62
C ASP A 85 25.93 -17.34 -35.74
N ALA A 86 26.40 -17.59 -34.51
CA ALA A 86 26.91 -16.54 -33.62
C ALA A 86 28.07 -15.74 -34.24
N ARG A 87 28.96 -16.38 -35.00
CA ARG A 87 30.02 -15.70 -35.77
C ARG A 87 29.47 -14.85 -36.91
N GLN A 88 28.38 -15.25 -37.57
CA GLN A 88 27.72 -14.40 -38.56
C GLN A 88 27.05 -13.20 -37.89
N ASP A 89 26.32 -13.44 -36.80
CA ASP A 89 25.56 -12.42 -36.09
C ASP A 89 26.46 -11.33 -35.48
N SER A 90 27.65 -11.71 -35.00
CA SER A 90 28.67 -10.75 -34.52
C SER A 90 29.12 -9.69 -35.55
N ARG A 91 28.86 -9.92 -36.85
CA ARG A 91 29.17 -8.94 -37.91
C ARG A 91 28.11 -7.85 -38.00
N HIS A 92 27.02 -7.98 -37.25
CA HIS A 92 25.90 -7.06 -37.25
C HIS A 92 25.80 -6.33 -35.91
N GLU A 93 26.05 -5.01 -35.92
CA GLU A 93 26.08 -4.19 -34.70
C GLU A 93 24.80 -4.27 -33.85
N HIS A 94 23.63 -4.44 -34.49
CA HIS A 94 22.34 -4.55 -33.79
C HIS A 94 22.14 -5.89 -33.05
N LEU A 95 23.02 -6.88 -33.26
CA LEU A 95 23.01 -8.18 -32.59
C LEU A 95 24.15 -8.33 -31.57
N ALA A 96 25.03 -7.34 -31.46
CA ALA A 96 26.17 -7.39 -30.53
C ALA A 96 25.74 -7.48 -29.06
N ASP A 97 24.56 -6.94 -28.74
CA ASP A 97 23.95 -6.98 -27.40
C ASP A 97 22.87 -8.06 -27.27
N ASP A 98 22.84 -9.07 -28.14
CA ASP A 98 21.87 -10.16 -28.05
C ASP A 98 22.16 -11.07 -26.83
N GLU A 99 21.58 -10.69 -25.69
CA GLU A 99 21.61 -11.47 -24.44
C GLU A 99 21.03 -12.87 -24.62
N ARG A 100 20.00 -13.02 -25.47
CA ARG A 100 19.36 -14.29 -25.71
C ARG A 100 20.28 -15.21 -26.50
N GLY A 101 20.80 -14.76 -27.64
CA GLY A 101 21.70 -15.55 -28.48
C GLY A 101 22.96 -16.00 -27.74
N ARG A 102 23.55 -15.11 -26.92
CA ARG A 102 24.69 -15.46 -26.05
C ARG A 102 24.35 -16.55 -25.04
N ALA A 103 23.17 -16.46 -24.41
CA ALA A 103 22.72 -17.46 -23.44
C ALA A 103 22.37 -18.80 -24.10
N GLU A 104 21.81 -18.78 -25.32
CA GLU A 104 21.55 -20.00 -26.11
C GLU A 104 22.87 -20.72 -26.44
N LEU A 105 23.88 -20.00 -26.93
CA LEU A 105 25.19 -20.59 -27.22
C LEU A 105 25.86 -21.16 -25.97
N ALA A 106 25.89 -20.41 -24.88
CA ALA A 106 26.47 -20.87 -23.61
C ALA A 106 25.76 -22.13 -23.07
N GLU A 107 24.44 -22.23 -23.23
CA GLU A 107 23.69 -23.40 -22.82
C GLU A 107 24.01 -24.63 -23.70
N TRP A 108 24.17 -24.46 -25.02
CA TRP A 108 24.63 -25.55 -25.89
C TRP A 108 26.01 -26.07 -25.48
N GLU A 109 26.94 -25.17 -25.16
CA GLU A 109 28.28 -25.53 -24.70
C GLU A 109 28.26 -26.27 -23.36
N ARG A 110 27.37 -25.90 -22.45
CA ARG A 110 27.17 -26.60 -21.18
C ARG A 110 26.63 -28.01 -21.40
N ILE A 111 25.61 -28.17 -22.25
CA ILE A 111 25.01 -29.48 -22.54
C ILE A 111 26.03 -30.42 -23.18
N ASP A 112 26.85 -29.91 -24.11
CA ASP A 112 27.97 -30.66 -24.69
C ASP A 112 28.94 -31.17 -23.61
N GLN A 113 29.33 -30.31 -22.66
CA GLN A 113 30.18 -30.70 -21.52
C GLN A 113 29.53 -31.75 -20.62
N VAL A 114 28.23 -31.60 -20.32
CA VAL A 114 27.46 -32.56 -19.51
C VAL A 114 27.45 -33.94 -20.19
N LEU A 115 27.19 -34.00 -21.49
CA LEU A 115 27.17 -35.25 -22.24
C LEU A 115 28.57 -35.85 -22.42
N ALA A 116 29.61 -35.01 -22.56
CA ALA A 116 30.99 -35.47 -22.64
C ALA A 116 31.48 -36.13 -21.33
N ALA A 117 30.94 -35.70 -20.18
CA ALA A 117 31.24 -36.30 -18.87
C ALA A 117 30.39 -37.55 -18.56
N ALA A 118 29.32 -37.80 -19.32
CA ALA A 118 28.38 -38.88 -19.09
C ALA A 118 28.84 -40.22 -19.73
N PRO A 119 28.29 -41.36 -19.28
CA PRO A 119 28.53 -42.65 -19.93
C PRO A 119 28.14 -42.62 -21.42
N SER A 120 28.84 -43.42 -22.23
CA SER A 120 28.53 -43.54 -23.66
C SER A 120 27.09 -44.03 -23.88
N GLY A 121 26.40 -43.44 -24.85
CA GLY A 121 24.98 -43.70 -25.10
C GLY A 121 24.02 -42.93 -24.18
N THR A 122 24.53 -42.09 -23.27
CA THR A 122 23.68 -41.14 -22.52
C THR A 122 23.07 -40.12 -23.47
N VAL A 123 21.80 -39.83 -23.22
CA VAL A 123 21.00 -38.85 -23.93
C VAL A 123 20.66 -37.73 -22.97
N TYR A 124 20.63 -36.49 -23.45
CA TYR A 124 20.34 -35.35 -22.60
C TYR A 124 18.88 -35.33 -22.14
N ASP A 125 18.68 -35.27 -20.82
CA ASP A 125 17.38 -35.04 -20.19
C ASP A 125 17.48 -33.90 -19.17
N PRO A 126 16.88 -32.72 -19.46
CA PRO A 126 16.91 -31.57 -18.54
C PRO A 126 16.21 -31.85 -17.20
N ASP A 127 15.35 -32.86 -17.12
CA ASP A 127 14.65 -33.22 -15.88
C ASP A 127 15.59 -33.92 -14.87
N THR A 128 16.76 -34.39 -15.33
CA THR A 128 17.81 -35.02 -14.50
C THR A 128 19.05 -34.15 -14.33
N ASP A 129 19.05 -32.95 -14.92
CA ASP A 129 20.18 -32.04 -14.89
C ASP A 129 20.14 -31.15 -13.65
N ASP A 130 21.10 -31.34 -12.74
CA ASP A 130 21.16 -30.65 -11.45
C ASP A 130 21.12 -29.12 -11.58
N VAL A 131 21.82 -28.56 -12.59
CA VAL A 131 21.83 -27.10 -12.84
C VAL A 131 20.43 -26.62 -13.22
N VAL A 132 19.71 -27.40 -14.01
CA VAL A 132 18.33 -27.08 -14.40
C VAL A 132 17.39 -27.18 -13.20
N GLN A 133 17.56 -28.18 -12.33
CA GLN A 133 16.75 -28.35 -11.13
C GLN A 133 16.98 -27.22 -10.11
N GLU A 134 18.24 -26.81 -9.91
CA GLU A 134 18.58 -25.68 -9.05
C GLU A 134 17.98 -24.36 -9.57
N GLU A 135 18.05 -24.11 -10.88
CA GLU A 135 17.42 -22.93 -11.49
C GLU A 135 15.90 -22.91 -11.30
N LEU A 136 15.22 -24.05 -11.52
CA LEU A 136 13.78 -24.17 -11.30
C LEU A 136 13.39 -23.98 -9.83
N ALA A 137 14.19 -24.49 -8.90
CA ALA A 137 13.97 -24.30 -7.46
C ALA A 137 14.12 -22.82 -7.07
N ALA A 138 15.12 -22.11 -7.63
CA ALA A 138 15.31 -20.68 -7.42
C ALA A 138 14.14 -19.86 -8.00
N GLU A 139 13.67 -20.19 -9.21
CA GLU A 139 12.51 -19.55 -9.84
C GLU A 139 11.23 -19.77 -9.01
N ALA A 140 11.02 -20.98 -8.50
CA ALA A 140 9.88 -21.30 -7.65
C ALA A 140 9.92 -20.53 -6.31
N ALA A 141 11.10 -20.42 -5.68
CA ALA A 141 11.28 -19.64 -4.47
C ALA A 141 11.01 -18.15 -4.71
N ALA A 142 11.52 -17.58 -5.80
CA ALA A 142 11.24 -16.20 -6.19
C ALA A 142 9.75 -15.97 -6.49
N ALA A 143 9.07 -16.91 -7.14
CA ALA A 143 7.64 -16.84 -7.36
C ALA A 143 6.84 -16.88 -6.04
N ALA A 144 7.21 -17.74 -5.10
CA ALA A 144 6.56 -17.81 -3.79
C ALA A 144 6.77 -16.53 -2.96
N ALA A 145 7.97 -15.93 -3.02
CA ALA A 145 8.25 -14.64 -2.38
C ALA A 145 7.37 -13.52 -2.95
N ARG A 146 7.33 -13.38 -4.28
CA ARG A 146 6.45 -12.40 -4.96
C ARG A 146 4.98 -12.62 -4.62
N GLU A 147 4.52 -13.87 -4.58
CA GLU A 147 3.13 -14.17 -4.22
C GLU A 147 2.83 -13.76 -2.76
N THR A 148 3.78 -13.95 -1.85
CA THR A 148 3.67 -13.51 -0.45
C THR A 148 3.57 -11.99 -0.35
N GLU A 149 4.41 -11.26 -1.08
CA GLU A 149 4.36 -9.80 -1.18
C GLU A 149 3.02 -9.31 -1.74
N LEU A 150 2.53 -9.94 -2.82
CA LEU A 150 1.24 -9.60 -3.42
C LEU A 150 0.07 -9.85 -2.46
N ARG A 151 0.09 -10.95 -1.72
CA ARG A 151 -0.92 -11.22 -0.67
C ARG A 151 -0.85 -10.20 0.45
N ALA A 152 0.35 -9.81 0.89
CA ALA A 152 0.52 -8.78 1.90
C ALA A 152 -0.01 -7.42 1.42
N ALA A 153 0.37 -7.01 0.20
CA ALA A 153 -0.13 -5.78 -0.42
C ALA A 153 -1.66 -5.79 -0.59
N ALA A 154 -2.26 -6.94 -0.93
CA ALA A 154 -3.71 -7.08 -1.02
C ALA A 154 -4.40 -6.92 0.36
N ARG A 155 -3.82 -7.47 1.43
CA ARG A 155 -4.32 -7.26 2.80
C ARG A 155 -4.24 -5.80 3.22
N ILE A 156 -3.10 -5.15 2.98
CA ILE A 156 -2.90 -3.72 3.28
C ILE A 156 -3.90 -2.87 2.49
N ALA A 157 -4.09 -3.17 1.20
CA ALA A 157 -5.05 -2.48 0.35
C ALA A 157 -6.49 -2.60 0.86
N ALA A 158 -6.92 -3.81 1.24
CA ALA A 158 -8.26 -4.05 1.75
C ALA A 158 -8.48 -3.32 3.09
N ARG A 159 -7.48 -3.33 3.97
CA ARG A 159 -7.54 -2.62 5.25
C ARG A 159 -7.54 -1.09 5.06
N ALA A 160 -6.79 -0.57 4.09
CA ALA A 160 -6.85 0.85 3.71
C ALA A 160 -8.27 1.24 3.27
N ASP A 161 -8.91 0.42 2.44
CA ASP A 161 -10.28 0.67 1.97
C ASP A 161 -11.29 0.63 3.14
N GLU A 162 -11.09 -0.28 4.11
CA GLU A 162 -11.89 -0.35 5.35
C GLU A 162 -11.75 0.93 6.20
N LEU A 163 -10.53 1.37 6.50
CA LEU A 163 -10.30 2.58 7.30
C LEU A 163 -10.84 3.83 6.60
N GLN A 164 -10.68 3.91 5.28
CA GLN A 164 -11.27 4.97 4.48
C GLN A 164 -12.80 4.98 4.58
N ALA A 165 -13.45 3.82 4.51
CA ALA A 165 -14.91 3.71 4.65
C ALA A 165 -15.39 4.12 6.06
N LEU A 166 -14.69 3.69 7.11
CA LEU A 166 -15.02 4.07 8.50
C LEU A 166 -14.89 5.58 8.71
N ARG A 167 -13.88 6.20 8.10
CA ARG A 167 -13.71 7.66 8.09
C ARG A 167 -14.87 8.36 7.40
N GLU A 168 -15.29 7.89 6.22
CA GLU A 168 -16.42 8.47 5.49
C GLU A 168 -17.75 8.35 6.27
N LEU A 169 -17.86 7.33 7.13
CA LEU A 169 -18.98 7.15 8.05
C LEU A 169 -18.84 7.93 9.38
N GLY A 170 -17.69 8.58 9.62
CA GLY A 170 -17.41 9.29 10.88
C GLY A 170 -17.25 8.36 12.08
N THR A 171 -16.88 7.11 11.87
CA THR A 171 -16.76 6.07 12.92
C THR A 171 -15.34 5.51 13.05
N LEU A 172 -14.34 6.17 12.44
CA LEU A 172 -12.94 5.72 12.46
C LEU A 172 -12.40 5.54 13.88
N GLU A 173 -12.79 6.40 14.82
CA GLU A 173 -12.39 6.32 16.23
C GLU A 173 -12.81 5.02 16.95
N GLN A 174 -13.77 4.28 16.38
CA GLN A 174 -14.25 3.00 16.91
C GLN A 174 -13.52 1.81 16.28
N ALA A 175 -12.64 2.05 15.29
CA ALA A 175 -11.89 1.01 14.64
C ALA A 175 -10.89 0.37 15.61
N GLU A 176 -10.94 -0.94 15.74
CA GLU A 176 -9.91 -1.66 16.50
C GLU A 176 -8.59 -1.65 15.71
N PRO A 177 -7.46 -1.25 16.33
CA PRO A 177 -6.13 -1.31 15.73
C PRO A 177 -5.72 -2.75 15.43
N ARG A 178 -5.16 -2.97 14.24
CA ARG A 178 -4.68 -4.28 13.79
C ARG A 178 -3.20 -4.21 13.43
N GLU A 179 -2.55 -5.37 13.53
CA GLU A 179 -1.18 -5.54 13.03
C GLU A 179 -1.09 -5.12 11.56
N GLY A 180 -0.11 -4.27 11.26
CA GLY A 180 0.12 -3.75 9.91
C GLY A 180 -0.65 -2.47 9.58
N ASP A 181 -1.42 -1.90 10.51
CA ASP A 181 -2.07 -0.59 10.31
C ASP A 181 -1.03 0.54 10.07
N GLU A 182 0.25 0.34 10.46
CA GLU A 182 1.38 1.21 10.11
C GLU A 182 1.63 1.23 8.59
N ALA A 183 1.63 0.05 7.94
CA ALA A 183 1.78 -0.06 6.49
C ALA A 183 0.52 0.45 5.75
N VAL A 184 -0.65 0.32 6.37
CA VAL A 184 -1.91 0.86 5.85
C VAL A 184 -1.89 2.38 5.83
N ARG A 185 -1.32 3.03 6.86
CA ARG A 185 -1.12 4.47 6.91
C ARG A 185 -0.28 4.96 5.72
N ASP A 186 0.82 4.29 5.41
CA ASP A 186 1.67 4.64 4.27
C ASP A 186 0.93 4.46 2.94
N GLU A 187 0.17 3.36 2.81
CA GLU A 187 -0.66 3.10 1.63
C GLU A 187 -1.75 4.17 1.43
N LEU A 188 -2.41 4.61 2.50
CA LEU A 188 -3.40 5.68 2.46
C LEU A 188 -2.76 7.02 2.10
N THR A 189 -1.59 7.32 2.66
CA THR A 189 -0.80 8.51 2.32
C THR A 189 -0.47 8.53 0.83
N ARG A 190 -0.07 7.38 0.27
CA ARG A 190 0.23 7.21 -1.16
C ARG A 190 -1.00 7.38 -2.07
N ARG A 191 -2.19 6.91 -1.66
CA ARG A 191 -3.43 6.94 -2.47
C ARG A 191 -4.19 8.27 -2.40
N ALA A 192 -4.39 8.78 -1.19
CA ALA A 192 -5.32 9.87 -0.89
C ALA A 192 -4.61 11.16 -0.44
N GLY A 193 -3.28 11.12 -0.29
CA GLY A 193 -2.52 12.22 0.26
C GLY A 193 -2.82 12.45 1.75
N SER A 194 -2.51 13.64 2.25
CA SER A 194 -2.57 13.96 3.69
C SER A 194 -3.97 14.03 4.30
N TYR A 195 -5.05 14.01 3.50
CA TYR A 195 -6.41 14.25 3.98
C TYR A 195 -6.95 13.14 4.91
N VAL A 196 -6.54 11.89 4.66
CA VAL A 196 -6.92 10.72 5.48
C VAL A 196 -5.90 10.47 6.58
N GLN A 197 -4.67 10.95 6.36
CA GLN A 197 -3.52 10.65 7.20
C GLN A 197 -3.69 11.19 8.62
N ALA A 198 -4.21 12.41 8.81
CA ALA A 198 -4.38 12.99 10.14
C ALA A 198 -5.35 12.18 11.04
N ASP A 199 -6.40 11.62 10.44
CA ASP A 199 -7.40 10.83 11.16
C ASP A 199 -6.84 9.44 11.53
N VAL A 200 -6.06 8.84 10.63
CA VAL A 200 -5.35 7.57 10.90
C VAL A 200 -4.22 7.77 11.91
N ASP A 201 -3.45 8.85 11.82
CA ASP A 201 -2.40 9.20 12.78
C ASP A 201 -3.02 9.43 14.19
N ALA A 202 -4.23 10.01 14.26
CA ALA A 202 -4.97 10.15 15.51
C ALA A 202 -5.40 8.80 16.08
N LEU A 203 -5.95 7.91 15.24
CA LEU A 203 -6.34 6.55 15.62
C LEU A 203 -5.14 5.77 16.17
N VAL A 204 -4.02 5.74 15.43
CA VAL A 204 -2.80 5.01 15.80
C VAL A 204 -2.19 5.57 17.09
N ALA A 205 -2.08 6.90 17.22
CA ALA A 205 -1.53 7.50 18.43
C ALA A 205 -2.38 7.21 19.68
N HIS A 206 -3.71 7.24 19.54
CA HIS A 206 -4.61 6.90 20.64
C HIS A 206 -4.50 5.42 21.02
N ALA A 207 -4.48 4.54 20.03
CA ALA A 207 -4.32 3.10 20.21
C ALA A 207 -3.02 2.72 20.93
N LEU A 208 -1.89 3.34 20.54
CA LEU A 208 -0.60 3.17 21.21
C LEU A 208 -0.66 3.65 22.67
N ALA A 209 -1.22 4.84 22.90
CA ALA A 209 -1.31 5.45 24.22
C ALA A 209 -2.18 4.65 25.19
N ALA A 210 -3.29 4.10 24.70
CA ALA A 210 -4.23 3.30 25.47
C ALA A 210 -3.94 1.79 25.44
N HIS A 211 -2.89 1.36 24.74
CA HIS A 211 -2.50 -0.03 24.54
C HIS A 211 -3.68 -0.88 24.03
N LEU A 212 -4.31 -0.47 22.93
CA LEU A 212 -5.45 -1.14 22.31
C LEU A 212 -5.00 -2.09 21.18
N GLY A 213 -5.80 -3.14 20.93
CA GLY A 213 -5.55 -4.08 19.84
C GLY A 213 -4.17 -4.74 19.93
N HIS A 214 -3.44 -4.79 18.82
CA HIS A 214 -2.09 -5.39 18.78
C HIS A 214 -1.07 -4.64 19.64
N TYR A 215 -1.29 -3.36 19.94
CA TYR A 215 -0.41 -2.58 20.81
C TYR A 215 -0.53 -2.94 22.30
N GLN A 216 -1.33 -3.94 22.69
CA GLN A 216 -1.22 -4.55 24.02
C GLN A 216 0.12 -5.25 24.22
N ASP A 217 0.69 -5.81 23.14
CA ASP A 217 1.99 -6.46 23.13
C ASP A 217 3.12 -5.41 23.18
N PRO A 218 4.02 -5.46 24.19
CA PRO A 218 5.21 -4.62 24.22
C PRO A 218 6.09 -4.70 22.97
N ALA A 219 6.25 -5.90 22.39
CA ALA A 219 7.08 -6.07 21.20
C ALA A 219 6.48 -5.35 19.98
N ALA A 220 5.15 -5.35 19.86
CA ALA A 220 4.45 -4.60 18.82
C ALA A 220 4.64 -3.08 18.98
N ARG A 221 4.66 -2.57 20.22
CA ARG A 221 4.92 -1.15 20.49
C ARG A 221 6.36 -0.75 20.15
N GLU A 222 7.33 -1.62 20.42
CA GLU A 222 8.72 -1.42 20.03
C GLU A 222 8.88 -1.41 18.50
N ALA A 223 8.31 -2.40 17.80
CA ALA A 223 8.33 -2.44 16.34
C ALA A 223 7.66 -1.20 15.71
N ALA A 224 6.58 -0.70 16.31
CA ALA A 224 5.90 0.50 15.84
C ALA A 224 6.77 1.77 15.97
N ALA A 225 7.71 1.82 16.93
CA ALA A 225 8.62 2.95 17.08
C ALA A 225 9.57 3.10 15.88
N ASP A 226 9.92 2.00 15.22
CA ASP A 226 10.77 2.01 14.01
C ASP A 226 9.99 2.32 12.73
N LEU A 227 8.65 2.15 12.74
CA LEU A 227 7.79 2.28 11.57
C LEU A 227 7.03 3.61 11.51
N LEU A 228 6.73 4.21 12.67
CA LEU A 228 5.86 5.38 12.75
C LEU A 228 6.64 6.70 12.73
N PRO A 229 6.06 7.76 12.13
CA PRO A 229 6.66 9.09 12.20
C PRO A 229 6.73 9.63 13.62
N GLN A 230 7.80 10.38 13.92
CA GLN A 230 8.02 10.99 15.24
C GLN A 230 6.83 11.78 15.80
N PRO A 231 6.06 12.57 15.00
CA PRO A 231 4.86 13.24 15.51
C PRO A 231 3.78 12.28 16.05
N VAL A 232 3.63 11.08 15.47
CA VAL A 232 2.65 10.09 15.93
C VAL A 232 3.10 9.51 17.27
N LEU A 233 4.37 9.15 17.39
CA LEU A 233 4.98 8.61 18.61
C LEU A 233 4.94 9.64 19.75
N ALA A 234 5.33 10.88 19.48
CA ALA A 234 5.32 11.96 20.48
C ALA A 234 3.89 12.27 20.97
N ARG A 235 2.90 12.28 20.06
CA ARG A 235 1.49 12.41 20.41
C ARG A 235 1.04 11.25 21.30
N ALA A 236 1.37 10.01 20.96
CA ALA A 236 0.99 8.83 21.74
C ALA A 236 1.58 8.87 23.16
N ALA A 237 2.87 9.19 23.29
CA ALA A 237 3.54 9.33 24.57
C ALA A 237 2.85 10.39 25.45
N LEU A 238 2.60 11.57 24.89
CA LEU A 238 1.90 12.64 25.62
C LEU A 238 0.48 12.24 26.02
N LEU A 239 -0.28 11.58 25.14
CA LEU A 239 -1.63 11.09 25.47
C LEU A 239 -1.62 10.08 26.62
N ALA A 240 -0.64 9.17 26.67
CA ALA A 240 -0.52 8.19 27.74
C ALA A 240 -0.27 8.84 29.10
N GLU A 241 0.56 9.88 29.15
CA GLU A 241 0.83 10.66 30.36
C GLU A 241 -0.40 11.47 30.80
N LEU A 242 -1.06 12.14 29.86
CA LEU A 242 -2.25 12.95 30.14
C LEU A 242 -3.42 12.10 30.64
N ALA A 243 -3.60 10.89 30.10
CA ALA A 243 -4.62 9.96 30.57
C ALA A 243 -4.38 9.50 32.01
N ARG A 244 -3.11 9.36 32.44
CA ARG A 244 -2.76 9.06 33.84
C ARG A 244 -3.06 10.22 34.78
N LEU A 245 -2.77 11.45 34.35
CA LEU A 245 -2.98 12.66 35.14
C LEU A 245 -4.45 13.06 35.24
N VAL A 246 -5.21 12.91 34.15
CA VAL A 246 -6.63 13.29 34.07
C VAL A 246 -7.45 12.16 33.44
N PRO A 247 -7.78 11.10 34.21
CA PRO A 247 -8.46 9.92 33.68
C PRO A 247 -9.86 10.18 33.09
N ALA A 248 -10.49 11.30 33.45
CA ALA A 248 -11.80 11.70 32.95
C ALA A 248 -11.76 12.55 31.67
N ALA A 249 -10.56 12.88 31.16
CA ALA A 249 -10.43 13.69 29.95
C ALA A 249 -10.87 12.89 28.71
N CYS A 250 -11.77 13.46 27.90
CA CYS A 250 -12.13 12.84 26.62
C CYS A 250 -11.12 13.18 25.53
N VAL A 251 -11.11 12.40 24.45
CA VAL A 251 -10.15 12.55 23.32
C VAL A 251 -10.21 13.96 22.72
N ASP A 252 -11.40 14.58 22.63
CA ASP A 252 -11.58 15.94 22.13
C ASP A 252 -10.89 17.00 23.00
N GLN A 253 -10.90 16.82 24.32
CA GLN A 253 -10.21 17.72 25.26
C GLN A 253 -8.69 17.63 25.12
N LEU A 254 -8.18 16.50 24.62
CA LEU A 254 -6.77 16.25 24.39
C LEU A 254 -6.32 16.55 22.95
N ALA A 255 -7.19 17.14 22.11
CA ALA A 255 -6.86 17.49 20.73
C ALA A 255 -5.67 18.47 20.58
N PHE A 256 -5.31 19.21 21.65
CA PHE A 256 -4.11 20.05 21.66
C PHE A 256 -2.80 19.25 21.56
N ALA A 257 -2.77 18.01 22.06
CA ALA A 257 -1.59 17.14 21.98
C ALA A 257 -1.19 16.88 20.53
N ALA A 258 -2.17 16.74 19.64
CA ALA A 258 -1.94 16.60 18.20
C ALA A 258 -1.25 17.83 17.60
N ARG A 259 -1.70 19.04 18.00
CA ARG A 259 -1.11 20.29 17.53
C ARG A 259 0.31 20.49 18.03
N LEU A 260 0.59 20.12 19.29
CA LEU A 260 1.93 20.19 19.86
C LEU A 260 2.88 19.25 19.11
N ALA A 261 2.49 17.98 18.95
CA ALA A 261 3.30 16.98 18.27
C ALA A 261 3.58 17.31 16.80
N ALA A 262 2.63 17.95 16.11
CA ALA A 262 2.82 18.39 14.73
C ALA A 262 3.74 19.63 14.62
N ALA A 263 3.72 20.52 15.60
CA ALA A 263 4.54 21.74 15.60
C ALA A 263 5.97 21.47 16.04
N ASP A 264 6.14 20.70 17.10
CA ASP A 264 7.44 20.32 17.66
C ASP A 264 7.35 18.93 18.31
N PRO A 265 7.64 17.87 17.54
CA PRO A 265 7.55 16.50 18.04
C PRO A 265 8.60 16.19 19.11
N GLU A 266 9.77 16.84 19.06
CA GLU A 266 10.84 16.65 20.04
C GLU A 266 10.45 17.24 21.40
N ALA A 267 10.02 18.51 21.42
CA ALA A 267 9.54 19.15 22.65
C ALA A 267 8.30 18.45 23.24
N THR A 268 7.45 17.87 22.37
CA THR A 268 6.31 17.05 22.81
C THR A 268 6.76 15.78 23.52
N ALA A 269 7.77 15.09 22.98
CA ALA A 269 8.33 13.90 23.60
C ALA A 269 9.03 14.23 24.94
N ASP A 270 9.79 15.33 24.99
CA ASP A 270 10.41 15.83 26.21
C ASP A 270 9.38 16.16 27.29
N LEU A 271 8.26 16.79 26.90
CA LEU A 271 7.15 17.06 27.81
C LEU A 271 6.57 15.77 28.37
N ALA A 272 6.33 14.76 27.52
CA ALA A 272 5.85 13.46 27.98
C ALA A 272 6.84 12.83 28.99
N ALA A 273 8.13 12.79 28.66
CA ALA A 273 9.16 12.25 29.56
C ALA A 273 9.30 13.03 30.88
N PHE A 274 9.07 14.35 30.86
CA PHE A 274 8.98 15.16 32.08
C PHE A 274 7.78 14.77 32.93
N LEU A 275 6.60 14.60 32.33
CA LEU A 275 5.39 14.18 33.06
C LEU A 275 5.52 12.77 33.64
N THR A 276 6.18 11.85 32.94
CA THR A 276 6.49 10.50 33.46
C THR A 276 7.27 10.62 34.77
N ARG A 277 8.39 11.37 34.76
CA ARG A 277 9.24 11.57 35.95
C ARG A 277 8.53 12.30 37.07
N ALA A 278 7.62 13.23 36.75
CA ALA A 278 6.85 13.97 37.74
C ALA A 278 5.76 13.11 38.41
N THR A 279 5.32 12.03 37.76
CA THR A 279 4.28 11.12 38.27
C THR A 279 4.82 9.82 38.87
N GLU A 280 6.10 9.50 38.63
CA GLU A 280 6.79 8.46 39.38
C GLU A 280 6.78 8.81 40.88
N PRO A 281 6.24 7.95 41.76
CA PRO A 281 6.26 8.21 43.18
C PRO A 281 7.73 8.28 43.62
N ALA A 282 8.11 9.39 44.23
CA ALA A 282 9.42 9.53 44.85
C ALA A 282 9.64 8.31 45.75
N GLY A 283 10.62 7.49 45.37
CA GLY A 283 10.98 6.27 46.09
C GLY A 283 11.11 6.56 47.58
N ALA A 284 10.53 5.67 48.38
CA ALA A 284 10.54 5.67 49.83
C ALA A 284 11.97 5.55 50.41
N GLU A 285 12.80 6.58 50.24
CA GLU A 285 14.02 6.79 51.01
C GLU A 285 13.73 7.80 52.11
N GLY A 286 13.07 7.33 53.17
CA GLY A 286 12.69 8.21 54.28
C GLY A 286 12.01 7.53 55.46
N SER A 287 12.35 6.28 55.77
CA SER A 287 12.07 5.76 57.11
C SER A 287 12.90 4.52 57.44
N ARG A 288 14.09 4.74 58.02
CA ARG A 288 14.62 3.83 59.04
C ARG A 288 14.78 4.63 60.32
N ALA A 289 13.99 4.21 61.31
CA ALA A 289 14.14 4.55 62.71
C ALA A 289 15.44 3.96 63.29
#